data_AF-W1EZ89-F1
#
_entry.id   AF-W1EZ89-F1
#
_cell.length_a   1.000
_cell.length_b   1.000
_cell.length_c   1.000
_cell.angle_alpha   90.00
_cell.angle_beta   90.00
_cell.angle_gamma   90.00
#
_symmetry.space_group_name_H-M   'P 1'
#
loop_
_entity.id
_entity.type
_entity.pdbx_description
1 polymer ?
#
loop_
_entity_poly.entity_id
_entity_poly.type
_entity_poly.pdbx_seq_one_letter_code
_entity_poly.pdbx_strand_id
1 'polypeptide(L)' 'MLGRDKQHAERCALIDALMQQSRHFQNLSETLIAPLDADRMARIAARQAEVNASRVDFFTMVRGDNA' A
#
# COMPACT_ATOMS: atom_id res chain seq x y z
N MET A 1 7.37 -4.62 -12.73
CA MET A 1 6.00 -5.02 -13.12
C MET A 1 5.88 -6.51 -13.08
N LEU A 2 4.88 -7.05 -12.38
CA LEU A 2 4.59 -8.48 -12.42
C LEU A 2 3.40 -8.70 -13.35
N GLY A 3 3.50 -9.68 -14.25
CA GLY A 3 2.48 -9.97 -15.27
C GLY A 3 2.94 -9.64 -16.69
N ARG A 4 1.97 -9.62 -17.63
CA ARG A 4 2.22 -9.50 -19.08
C ARG A 4 1.49 -8.32 -19.73
N ASP A 5 1.01 -7.37 -18.93
CA ASP A 5 0.35 -6.18 -19.46
C ASP A 5 1.38 -5.19 -20.02
N LYS A 6 1.50 -5.19 -21.35
CA LYS A 6 2.41 -4.33 -22.09
C LYS A 6 2.04 -2.86 -21.99
N GLN A 7 0.74 -2.54 -22.00
CA GLN A 7 0.28 -1.15 -21.92
C GLN A 7 0.53 -0.57 -20.54
N HIS A 8 0.38 -1.38 -19.49
CA HIS A 8 0.73 -0.96 -18.14
C HIS A 8 2.23 -0.66 -18.03
N ALA A 9 3.08 -1.54 -18.57
CA ALA A 9 4.53 -1.34 -18.57
C ALA A 9 4.94 -0.04 -19.29
N GLU A 10 4.36 0.22 -20.46
CA GLU A 10 4.59 1.44 -21.22
C GLU A 10 4.18 2.70 -20.44
N ARG A 11 2.97 2.69 -19.83
CA ARG A 11 2.49 3.82 -19.02
C ARG A 11 3.40 4.13 -17.84
N CYS A 12 3.87 3.12 -17.13
CA CYS A 12 4.76 3.37 -16.00
C CYS A 12 6.15 3.86 -16.43
N ALA A 13 6.68 3.39 -17.56
CA ALA A 13 7.92 3.93 -18.11
C ALA A 13 7.76 5.42 -18.49
N LEU A 14 6.62 5.79 -19.08
CA LEU A 14 6.30 7.18 -19.37
C LEU A 14 6.20 8.04 -18.10
N ILE A 15 5.47 7.55 -17.09
CA ILE A 15 5.30 8.28 -15.82
C ILE A 15 6.63 8.44 -15.10
N ASP A 16 7.49 7.41 -15.08
CA ASP A 16 8.83 7.48 -14.51
C ASP A 16 9.68 8.59 -15.16
N ALA A 17 9.67 8.66 -16.50
CA ALA A 17 10.36 9.71 -17.23
C ALA A 17 9.80 11.12 -16.91
N LEU A 18 8.47 11.26 -16.81
CA LEU A 18 7.84 12.54 -16.45
C LEU A 18 8.17 12.96 -15.02
N MET A 19 8.29 12.02 -14.08
CA MET A 19 8.64 12.31 -12.70
C MET A 19 10.07 12.87 -12.54
N GLN A 20 10.97 12.59 -13.48
CA GLN A 20 12.32 13.15 -13.47
C GLN A 20 12.36 14.63 -13.90
N GLN A 21 11.26 15.17 -14.44
CA GLN A 21 11.16 16.57 -14.86
C GLN A 21 10.54 17.42 -13.73
N SER A 22 11.27 18.44 -13.26
CA SER A 22 10.82 19.31 -12.16
C SER A 22 9.44 19.95 -12.38
N ARG A 23 9.08 20.21 -13.65
CA ARG A 23 7.77 20.75 -14.03
C ARG A 23 6.60 19.81 -13.67
N HIS A 24 6.80 18.50 -13.78
CA HIS A 24 5.75 17.51 -13.62
C HIS A 24 5.81 16.78 -12.28
N PHE A 25 6.99 16.75 -11.65
CA PHE A 25 7.23 16.01 -10.42
C PHE A 25 6.20 16.30 -9.32
N GLN A 26 6.02 17.56 -8.94
CA GLN A 26 5.14 17.90 -7.82
C GLN A 26 3.69 17.53 -8.14
N ASN A 27 3.21 17.87 -9.33
CA ASN A 27 1.84 17.62 -9.73
C ASN A 27 1.54 16.12 -9.78
N LEU A 28 2.42 15.32 -10.37
CA LEU A 28 2.26 13.87 -10.44
C LEU A 28 2.40 13.21 -9.07
N SER A 29 3.27 13.73 -8.20
CA SER A 29 3.41 13.20 -6.84
C SER A 29 2.12 13.35 -6.05
N GLU A 30 1.47 14.52 -6.13
CA GLU A 30 0.24 14.79 -5.36
C GLU A 30 -1.03 14.20 -5.98
N THR A 31 -1.13 14.20 -7.31
CA THR A 31 -2.39 13.84 -7.99
C THR A 31 -2.43 12.40 -8.47
N LEU A 32 -1.29 11.73 -8.58
CA LEU A 32 -1.20 10.36 -9.09
C LEU A 32 -0.52 9.41 -8.12
N ILE A 33 0.72 9.71 -7.68
CA ILE A 33 1.49 8.76 -6.87
C ILE A 33 0.94 8.64 -5.45
N ALA A 34 0.73 9.75 -4.75
CA ALA A 34 0.20 9.72 -3.38
C ALA A 34 -1.19 9.07 -3.28
N PRO A 35 -2.16 9.36 -4.18
CA PRO A 35 -3.44 8.66 -4.18
C PRO A 35 -3.32 7.15 -4.43
N LEU A 36 -2.48 6.73 -5.39
CA LEU A 36 -2.29 5.30 -5.67
C LEU A 36 -1.67 4.54 -4.49
N ASP A 37 -0.74 5.17 -3.76
CA ASP A 37 -0.14 4.58 -2.57
C ASP A 37 -1.15 4.52 -1.41
N ALA A 38 -1.93 5.59 -1.19
CA ALA A 38 -2.99 5.62 -0.19
C ALA A 38 -4.03 4.51 -0.43
N ASP A 39 -4.49 4.34 -1.67
CA ASP A 39 -5.41 3.27 -2.06
C ASP A 39 -4.83 1.88 -1.81
N ARG A 40 -3.54 1.68 -2.13
CA ARG A 40 -2.84 0.43 -1.87
C ARG A 40 -2.76 0.14 -0.37
N MET A 41 -2.37 1.13 0.43
CA MET A 41 -2.26 0.99 1.88
C MET A 41 -3.61 0.68 2.51
N ALA A 42 -4.68 1.34 2.06
CA ALA A 42 -6.05 1.06 2.54
C ALA A 42 -6.45 -0.39 2.26
N ARG A 43 -6.16 -0.92 1.07
CA ARG A 43 -6.44 -2.33 0.72
C ARG A 43 -5.64 -3.31 1.58
N ILE A 44 -4.36 -3.01 1.83
CA ILE A 44 -3.51 -3.84 2.70
C ILE A 44 -4.06 -3.85 4.13
N ALA A 45 -4.41 -2.69 4.67
CA ALA A 45 -4.97 -2.57 6.02
C ALA A 45 -6.31 -3.29 6.16
N ALA A 46 -7.20 -3.15 5.17
CA ALA A 46 -8.46 -3.87 5.12
C ALA A 46 -8.23 -5.39 5.14
N ARG A 47 -7.29 -5.88 4.32
CA ARG A 47 -6.97 -7.31 4.28
C ARG A 47 -6.35 -7.82 5.59
N GLN A 48 -5.51 -7.01 6.23
CA GLN A 48 -4.94 -7.36 7.55
C GLN A 48 -6.03 -7.47 8.62
N ALA A 49 -7.01 -6.55 8.61
CA ALA A 49 -8.14 -6.61 9.54
C ALA A 49 -8.97 -7.88 9.35
N GLU A 50 -9.26 -8.27 8.10
CA GLU A 50 -9.95 -9.53 7.79
C GLU A 50 -9.17 -10.75 8.30
N VAL A 51 -7.86 -10.80 8.09
CA VAL A 51 -7.01 -11.93 8.52
C VAL A 51 -6.93 -12.00 10.04
N ASN A 52 -6.80 -10.86 10.72
CA ASN A 52 -6.75 -10.79 12.19
C ASN A 52 -8.03 -11.34 12.84
N ALA A 53 -9.18 -11.26 12.17
CA ALA A 53 -10.43 -11.84 12.67
C ALA A 53 -10.38 -13.38 12.80
N SER A 54 -9.49 -14.06 12.06
CA SER A 54 -9.26 -15.50 12.17
C SER A 54 -8.15 -15.90 13.15
N ARG A 55 -7.56 -14.93 13.87
CA ARG A 55 -6.47 -15.20 14.81
C ARG A 55 -7.00 -15.91 16.06
N VAL A 56 -6.39 -17.04 16.41
CA VAL A 56 -6.67 -17.76 17.65
C VAL A 56 -5.71 -17.24 18.74
N ASP A 57 -6.26 -16.62 19.77
CA ASP A 57 -5.50 -16.14 20.92
C ASP A 57 -5.41 -17.26 21.99
N PHE A 58 -4.22 -17.83 22.19
CA PHE A 58 -3.99 -18.95 23.12
C PHE A 58 -3.82 -18.51 24.57
N PHE A 59 -3.20 -17.35 24.79
CA PHE A 59 -2.93 -16.80 26.10
C PHE A 59 -3.18 -15.30 26.04
N THR A 60 -3.89 -14.77 27.03
CA THR A 60 -3.98 -13.33 27.25
C THR A 60 -3.34 -13.04 28.60
N MET A 61 -2.46 -12.03 28.66
CA MET A 61 -1.75 -11.71 29.90
C MET A 61 -2.74 -11.11 30.90
N VAL A 62 -3.06 -11.87 31.94
CA VAL A 62 -3.83 -11.39 33.09
C VAL A 62 -2.84 -10.94 34.15
N ARG A 63 -2.94 -9.68 34.60
CA ARG A 63 -2.14 -9.22 35.74
C ARG A 63 -2.88 -9.55 37.02
N GLY A 64 -2.41 -10.58 37.71
CA GLY A 64 -2.82 -10.89 39.08
C GLY A 64 -3.27 -12.33 39.25
N ASP A 65 -2.33 -13.20 39.61
CA ASP A 65 -2.62 -14.19 40.63
C ASP A 65 -1.85 -13.74 41.87
N ASN A 66 -2.59 -13.45 42.93
CA ASN A 66 -2.06 -12.99 44.22
C ASN A 66 -1.39 -14.15 44.97
N ALA A 67 -0.31 -13.77 45.67
CA ALA A 67 0.32 -14.35 46.87
C ALA A 67 -0.08 -15.77 47.33
#